data_AF-A0A973FS08-F1
#
_entry.id   AF-A0A973FS08-F1
#
_cell.length_a   1.000
_cell.length_b   1.000
_cell.length_c   1.000
_cell.angle_alpha   90.00
_cell.angle_beta   90.00
_cell.angle_gamma   90.00
#
_symmetry.space_group_name_H-M   'P 1'
#
loop_
_entity.id
_entity.type
_entity.pdbx_description
1 polymer ?
#
loop_
_entity_poly.entity_id
_entity_poly.type
_entity_poly.pdbx_seq_one_letter_code
_entity_poly.pdbx_strand_id
1 'polypeptide(L)'
;MAVKASTTTSPPTSNPPGTGSDRWKLLGGERFYTLARWVIIVLLLAITRFIADTAIWPISTESNPIVIILWAYAAFGVLASLAILIPGTGQILSLAYLLDIGFISLMAFFGGDDYAIFFPLYLLP
;
A
#
# COMPACT_ATOMS: atom_id res chain seq x y z
N MET A 1 43.51 14.17 -52.78
CA MET A 1 43.37 14.19 -51.30
C MET A 1 42.03 13.56 -50.96
N ALA A 2 42.03 12.39 -50.32
CA ALA A 2 40.81 11.65 -49.97
C ALA A 2 40.57 11.76 -48.46
N VAL A 3 39.41 12.32 -48.07
CA VAL A 3 39.00 12.41 -46.66
C VAL A 3 38.21 11.14 -46.34
N LYS A 4 38.77 10.31 -45.46
CA LYS A 4 38.16 9.07 -44.95
C LYS A 4 37.23 9.45 -43.80
N ALA A 5 35.91 9.35 -43.99
CA ALA A 5 34.93 9.53 -42.92
C ALA A 5 34.96 8.30 -42.00
N SER A 6 35.34 8.50 -40.74
CA SER A 6 35.22 7.49 -39.68
C SER A 6 33.80 7.50 -39.13
N THR A 7 33.02 6.49 -39.48
CA THR A 7 31.71 6.21 -38.89
C THR A 7 31.90 5.60 -37.51
N THR A 8 31.85 6.41 -36.46
CA THR A 8 31.87 5.93 -35.07
C THR A 8 30.51 5.31 -34.73
N THR A 9 30.43 3.98 -34.76
CA THR A 9 29.24 3.24 -34.31
C THR A 9 29.34 3.06 -32.80
N SER A 10 28.56 3.81 -32.02
CA SER A 10 28.43 3.59 -30.58
C SER A 10 27.74 2.24 -30.32
N PRO A 11 28.28 1.36 -29.47
CA PRO A 11 27.61 0.11 -29.12
C PRO A 11 26.29 0.40 -28.37
N PRO A 12 25.26 -0.45 -28.51
CA PRO A 12 24.04 -0.33 -27.73
C PRO A 12 24.41 -0.55 -26.26
N THR A 13 24.27 0.50 -25.45
CA THR A 13 24.37 0.41 -24.00
C THR A 13 23.30 -0.56 -23.52
N SER A 14 23.69 -1.78 -23.17
CA SER A 14 22.84 -2.70 -22.44
C SER A 14 22.56 -2.07 -21.08
N ASN A 15 21.37 -1.49 -20.93
CA ASN A 15 20.91 -1.00 -19.63
C ASN A 15 21.07 -2.14 -18.61
N PRO A 16 21.71 -1.90 -17.45
CA PRO A 16 21.86 -2.91 -16.42
C PRO A 16 20.47 -3.43 -15.98
N PRO A 17 20.37 -4.67 -15.48
CA PRO A 17 19.11 -5.24 -15.03
C PRO A 17 18.51 -4.32 -13.96
N GLY A 18 17.31 -3.80 -14.23
CA GLY A 18 16.65 -2.78 -13.42
C GLY A 18 16.73 -3.08 -11.93
N THR A 19 17.23 -2.11 -11.18
CA THR A 19 17.18 -2.06 -9.72
C THR A 19 15.72 -2.15 -9.28
N GLY A 20 15.48 -2.72 -8.09
CA GLY A 20 14.20 -3.31 -7.67
C GLY A 20 12.91 -2.51 -7.86
N SER A 21 12.96 -1.19 -8.06
CA SER A 21 11.79 -0.35 -8.38
C SER A 21 11.21 -0.59 -9.78
N ASP A 22 12.04 -0.89 -10.78
CA ASP A 22 11.57 -1.06 -12.16
C ASP A 22 10.82 -2.38 -12.36
N ARG A 23 11.19 -3.40 -11.59
CA ARG A 23 10.52 -4.72 -11.60
C ARG A 23 9.06 -4.62 -11.16
N TRP A 24 8.76 -3.79 -10.17
CA TRP A 24 7.39 -3.56 -9.68
C TRP A 24 6.58 -2.65 -10.60
N LYS A 25 7.25 -1.74 -11.31
CA LYS A 25 6.64 -0.90 -12.34
C LYS A 25 6.11 -1.74 -13.51
N LEU A 26 6.78 -2.85 -13.85
CA LEU A 26 6.36 -3.80 -14.89
C LEU A 26 5.10 -4.61 -14.53
N LEU A 27 4.77 -4.77 -13.24
CA LEU A 27 3.55 -5.42 -12.76
C LEU A 27 2.37 -4.45 -12.59
N GLY A 28 2.57 -3.15 -12.87
CA GLY A 28 1.60 -2.10 -12.61
C GLY A 28 1.51 -1.83 -11.11
N GLY A 29 2.51 -1.11 -10.56
CA GLY A 29 2.70 -0.90 -9.12
C GLY A 29 1.42 -0.58 -8.34
N GLU A 30 0.50 0.20 -8.90
CA GLU A 30 -0.82 0.51 -8.33
C GLU A 30 -1.64 -0.72 -7.92
N ARG A 31 -1.59 -1.79 -8.73
CA ARG A 31 -2.28 -3.06 -8.49
C ARG A 31 -1.61 -3.85 -7.36
N PHE A 32 -0.28 -3.84 -7.34
CA PHE A 32 0.49 -4.48 -6.28
C PHE A 32 0.22 -3.81 -4.93
N TYR A 33 0.29 -2.48 -4.86
CA TYR A 33 -0.05 -1.71 -3.65
C TYR A 33 -1.47 -1.98 -3.17
N THR A 34 -2.43 -2.08 -4.09
CA THR A 34 -3.81 -2.40 -3.72
C THR A 34 -3.93 -3.81 -3.15
N LEU A 35 -3.23 -4.79 -3.73
CA LEU A 35 -3.19 -6.15 -3.19
C LEU A 35 -2.53 -6.18 -1.80
N ALA A 36 -1.42 -5.46 -1.62
CA ALA A 36 -0.76 -5.32 -0.32
C ALA A 36 -1.70 -4.70 0.72
N ARG A 37 -2.44 -3.65 0.35
CA ARG A 37 -3.47 -3.04 1.20
C ARG A 37 -4.52 -4.05 1.65
N TRP A 38 -5.02 -4.90 0.75
CA TRP A 38 -5.97 -5.95 1.12
C TRP A 38 -5.37 -6.98 2.08
N VAL A 39 -4.11 -7.36 1.91
CA VAL A 39 -3.40 -8.22 2.87
C VAL A 39 -3.32 -7.56 4.25
N ILE A 40 -3.00 -6.26 4.31
CA ILE A 40 -2.97 -5.49 5.56
C ILE A 40 -4.36 -5.44 6.20
N ILE A 41 -5.42 -5.18 5.43
CA ILE A 41 -6.80 -5.16 5.95
C ILE A 41 -7.19 -6.51 6.55
N VAL A 42 -6.88 -7.62 5.87
CA VAL A 42 -7.18 -8.97 6.39
C VAL A 42 -6.40 -9.25 7.67
N LEU A 43 -5.12 -8.86 7.70
CA LEU A 43 -4.27 -9.02 8.87
C LEU A 43 -4.77 -8.17 10.05
N LEU A 44 -5.13 -6.91 9.82
CA LEU A 44 -5.73 -6.03 10.82
C LEU A 44 -7.05 -6.60 11.32
N LEU A 45 -7.90 -7.13 10.45
CA LEU A 45 -9.16 -7.75 10.85
C LEU A 45 -8.92 -8.97 11.77
N ALA A 46 -7.94 -9.82 11.44
CA ALA A 46 -7.56 -10.95 12.27
C ALA A 46 -7.02 -10.52 13.64
N ILE A 47 -6.13 -9.52 13.67
CA ILE A 47 -5.55 -8.96 14.90
C ILE A 47 -6.63 -8.31 15.76
N THR A 48 -7.47 -7.45 15.19
CA THR A 48 -8.57 -6.80 15.91
C THR A 48 -9.56 -7.82 16.43
N ARG A 49 -9.90 -8.87 15.67
CA ARG A 49 -10.77 -9.94 16.16
C ARG A 49 -10.14 -10.72 17.32
N PHE A 50 -8.83 -10.96 17.27
CA PHE A 50 -8.09 -11.65 18.32
C PHE A 50 -8.02 -10.82 19.61
N ILE A 51 -7.90 -9.51 19.48
CA ILE A 51 -7.70 -8.58 20.60
C ILE A 51 -9.02 -8.08 21.21
N ALA A 52 -10.02 -7.78 20.39
CA ALA A 52 -11.15 -6.97 20.83
C ALA A 52 -12.15 -7.73 21.71
N ASP A 53 -12.06 -9.08 21.83
CA ASP A 53 -12.99 -9.99 22.55
C ASP A 53 -14.50 -9.75 22.31
N THR A 54 -14.82 -8.89 21.35
CA THR A 54 -16.14 -8.34 21.06
C THR A 54 -16.43 -8.52 19.59
N ALA A 55 -17.73 -8.55 19.27
CA ALA A 55 -18.15 -8.67 17.89
C ALA A 55 -17.71 -7.40 17.12
N ILE A 56 -16.77 -7.56 16.18
CA ILE A 56 -16.33 -6.51 15.26
C ILE A 56 -17.42 -6.06 14.26
N TRP A 57 -18.55 -6.75 14.24
CA TRP A 57 -19.73 -6.45 13.43
C TRP A 57 -20.99 -6.85 14.21
N PRO A 58 -22.08 -6.05 14.18
CA PRO A 58 -22.29 -4.78 13.47
C PRO A 58 -21.58 -3.58 14.09
N ILE A 59 -21.19 -2.61 13.26
CA ILE A 59 -20.54 -1.36 13.70
C ILE A 59 -21.60 -0.44 14.32
N SER A 60 -21.30 0.10 15.49
CA SER A 60 -22.10 1.14 16.17
C SER A 60 -21.21 2.30 16.62
N THR A 61 -21.81 3.42 17.00
CA THR A 61 -21.08 4.55 17.61
C THR A 61 -20.48 4.23 18.98
N GLU A 62 -20.92 3.14 19.60
CA GLU A 62 -20.39 2.63 20.88
C GLU A 62 -19.28 1.60 20.69
N SER A 63 -18.93 1.27 19.44
CA SER A 63 -17.86 0.32 19.14
C SER A 63 -16.50 0.85 19.58
N ASN A 64 -15.59 -0.06 19.93
CA ASN A 64 -14.21 0.29 20.24
C ASN A 64 -13.60 1.12 19.09
N PRO A 65 -12.87 2.23 19.38
CA PRO A 65 -12.23 3.05 18.35
C PRO A 65 -11.42 2.26 17.31
N ILE A 66 -10.74 1.19 17.71
CA ILE A 66 -9.97 0.29 16.82
C ILE A 66 -10.89 -0.34 15.76
N VAL A 67 -12.09 -0.78 16.15
CA VAL A 67 -13.07 -1.38 15.22
C VAL A 67 -13.60 -0.34 14.24
N ILE A 68 -13.85 0.89 14.70
CA ILE A 68 -14.29 1.99 13.84
C ILE A 68 -13.21 2.32 12.80
N ILE A 69 -11.95 2.40 13.23
CA ILE A 69 -10.80 2.69 12.36
C ILE A 69 -10.57 1.56 11.36
N LEU A 70 -10.68 0.30 11.79
CA LEU A 70 -10.59 -0.88 10.91
C LEU A 70 -11.55 -0.77 9.73
N TRP A 71 -12.82 -0.48 10.03
CA TRP A 71 -13.84 -0.42 9.00
C TRP A 71 -13.76 0.83 8.13
N ALA A 72 -13.33 1.96 8.69
CA ALA A 72 -12.99 3.14 7.91
C ALA A 72 -11.83 2.85 6.94
N TYR A 73 -10.82 2.12 7.38
CA TYR A 73 -9.69 1.70 6.55
C TYR A 73 -10.12 0.69 5.47
N ALA A 74 -10.97 -0.27 5.81
CA ALA A 74 -11.53 -1.21 4.84
C ALA A 74 -12.36 -0.50 3.76
N ALA A 75 -13.19 0.46 4.15
CA ALA A 75 -13.95 1.29 3.21
C ALA A 75 -13.03 2.10 2.29
N PHE A 76 -11.97 2.69 2.84
CA PHE A 76 -10.92 3.35 2.06
C PHE A 76 -10.25 2.39 1.07
N GLY A 77 -9.93 1.15 1.49
CA GLY A 77 -9.36 0.12 0.62
C GLY A 77 -10.28 -0.24 -0.55
N VAL A 78 -11.59 -0.32 -0.32
CA VAL A 78 -12.59 -0.52 -1.39
C VAL A 78 -12.59 0.67 -2.36
N LEU A 79 -12.64 1.91 -1.86
CA LEU A 79 -12.62 3.10 -2.70
C LEU A 79 -11.35 3.19 -3.54
N ALA A 80 -10.19 2.91 -2.96
CA ALA A 80 -8.92 2.91 -3.68
C ALA A 80 -8.84 1.78 -4.73
N SER A 81 -9.45 0.62 -4.45
CA SER A 81 -9.55 -0.47 -5.42
C SER A 81 -10.44 -0.09 -6.61
N LEU A 82 -11.56 0.58 -6.35
CA LEU A 82 -12.45 1.10 -7.40
C LEU A 82 -11.75 2.17 -8.24
N ALA A 83 -10.92 3.01 -7.60
CA ALA A 83 -10.19 4.07 -8.28
C ALA A 83 -9.17 3.55 -9.31
N ILE A 84 -8.66 2.31 -9.19
CA ILE A 84 -7.81 1.68 -10.23
C ILE A 84 -8.54 1.57 -11.57
N LEU A 85 -9.86 1.39 -11.54
CA LEU A 85 -10.66 1.22 -12.75
C LEU A 85 -10.81 2.54 -13.53
N ILE A 86 -10.44 3.67 -12.92
CA ILE A 86 -10.56 5.00 -13.51
C ILE A 86 -9.19 5.45 -14.03
N PRO A 87 -9.02 5.67 -15.34
CA PRO A 87 -7.75 6.16 -15.88
C PRO A 87 -7.46 7.58 -15.37
N GLY A 88 -6.21 7.84 -14.96
CA GLY A 88 -5.76 9.14 -14.46
C GLY A 88 -5.76 9.31 -12.93
N THR A 89 -6.19 8.31 -12.17
CA THR A 89 -6.16 8.34 -10.69
C THR A 89 -4.80 7.99 -10.08
N GLY A 90 -3.80 7.59 -10.88
CA GLY A 90 -2.51 7.10 -10.37
C GLY A 90 -1.80 8.05 -9.38
N GLN A 91 -1.88 9.36 -9.63
CA GLN A 91 -1.29 10.37 -8.74
C GLN A 91 -2.05 10.54 -7.42
N ILE A 92 -3.36 10.27 -7.42
CA ILE A 92 -4.19 10.22 -6.21
C ILE A 92 -3.91 8.92 -5.46
N LEU A 93 -3.75 7.81 -6.19
CA LEU A 93 -3.37 6.51 -5.62
C LEU A 93 -1.98 6.54 -4.97
N SER A 94 -1.04 7.35 -5.47
CA SER A 94 0.26 7.51 -4.79
C SER A 94 0.14 8.22 -3.44
N LEU A 95 -0.85 9.11 -3.26
CA LEU A 95 -1.16 9.73 -1.98
C LEU A 95 -1.87 8.76 -1.01
N ALA A 96 -2.46 7.68 -1.53
CA ALA A 96 -3.16 6.69 -0.71
C ALA A 96 -2.21 6.00 0.31
N TYR A 97 -0.92 5.89 -0.02
CA TYR A 97 0.09 5.39 0.90
C TYR A 97 0.22 6.23 2.19
N LEU A 98 0.07 7.57 2.09
CA LEU A 98 0.09 8.43 3.28
C LEU A 98 -1.13 8.17 4.17
N LEU A 99 -2.28 7.88 3.55
CA LEU A 99 -3.48 7.49 4.29
C LEU A 99 -3.30 6.12 4.93
N ASP A 100 -2.68 5.15 4.24
CA ASP A 100 -2.36 3.83 4.83
C ASP A 100 -1.53 3.98 6.11
N ILE A 101 -0.44 4.77 6.06
CA ILE A 101 0.37 5.08 7.26
C ILE A 101 -0.49 5.75 8.33
N GLY A 102 -1.34 6.70 7.95
CA GLY A 102 -2.24 7.39 8.86
C GLY A 102 -3.17 6.42 9.60
N PHE A 103 -3.82 5.49 8.89
CA PHE A 103 -4.71 4.49 9.47
C PHE A 103 -3.97 3.50 10.38
N ILE A 104 -2.81 3.00 9.95
CA ILE A 104 -1.98 2.10 10.76
C ILE A 104 -1.50 2.81 12.03
N SER A 105 -1.14 4.09 11.92
CA SER A 105 -0.73 4.91 13.07
C SER A 105 -1.87 5.19 14.03
N LEU A 106 -3.07 5.43 13.51
CA LEU A 106 -4.25 5.60 14.32
C LEU A 106 -4.60 4.29 15.06
N MET A 107 -4.50 3.15 14.37
CA MET A 107 -4.66 1.82 14.98
C MET A 107 -3.63 1.58 16.10
N ALA A 108 -2.36 1.90 15.87
CA ALA A 108 -1.32 1.76 16.89
C ALA A 108 -1.56 2.69 18.08
N PHE A 109 -1.96 3.95 17.82
CA PHE A 109 -2.26 4.93 18.86
C PHE A 109 -3.44 4.52 19.74
N PHE A 110 -4.56 4.09 19.15
CA PHE A 110 -5.73 3.64 19.90
C PHE A 110 -5.60 2.22 20.44
N GLY A 111 -4.67 1.42 19.90
CA GLY A 111 -4.25 0.15 20.47
C GLY A 111 -3.56 0.32 21.83
N GLY A 112 -2.75 1.36 22.01
CA GLY A 112 -2.03 1.57 23.26
C GLY A 112 -0.91 0.56 23.51
N ASP A 113 -0.39 0.54 24.75
CA ASP A 113 0.82 -0.20 25.13
C ASP A 113 0.67 -1.74 25.12
N ASP A 114 -0.56 -2.26 25.21
CA ASP A 114 -0.83 -3.70 25.22
C ASP A 114 -0.68 -4.36 23.84
N TYR A 115 -0.67 -3.58 22.75
CA TYR A 115 -0.72 -4.11 21.38
C TYR A 115 0.44 -3.63 20.50
N ALA A 116 1.67 -3.84 20.96
CA ALA A 116 2.89 -3.72 20.16
C ALA A 116 2.90 -4.60 18.87
N ILE A 117 1.90 -5.47 18.70
CA ILE A 117 1.64 -6.28 17.50
C ILE A 117 1.40 -5.46 16.22
N PHE A 118 1.04 -4.17 16.32
CA PHE A 118 0.85 -3.33 15.13
C PHE A 118 2.17 -2.78 14.54
N PHE A 119 3.28 -2.80 15.29
CA PHE A 119 4.58 -2.27 14.83
C PHE A 119 5.12 -2.92 13.54
N PRO A 120 5.06 -4.26 13.39
CA PRO A 120 5.48 -4.92 12.15
C PRO A 120 4.72 -4.47 10.91
N LEU A 121 3.52 -3.90 11.04
CA LEU A 121 2.73 -3.41 9.90
C LEU A 121 3.36 -2.20 9.22
N TYR A 122 4.19 -1.43 9.92
CA TYR A 122 4.95 -0.32 9.33
C TYR A 122 6.05 -0.78 8.36
N LEU A 123 6.43 -2.06 8.39
CA LEU A 123 7.43 -2.63 7.48
C LEU A 123 6.83 -3.11 6.17
N LEU A 124 5.49 -3.13 6.05
CA LEU A 124 4.82 -3.51 4.81
C LEU A 124 4.74 -2.28 3.89
N PRO A 125 5.30 -2.36 2.66
CA PRO A 125 5.40 -1.25 1.72
C PRO A 125 4.06 -0.86 1.13
#